data_AF-A0A4Z1K0G2-F1
#
_entry.id   AF-A0A4Z1K0G2-F1
#
_cell.length_a   1.000
_cell.length_b   1.000
_cell.length_c   1.000
_cell.angle_alpha   90.00
_cell.angle_beta   90.00
_cell.angle_gamma   90.00
#
_symmetry.space_group_name_H-M   'P 1'
#
loop_
_entity.id
_entity.type
_entity.pdbx_description
1 polymer ?
#
loop_
_entity_poly.entity_id
_entity_poly.type
_entity_poly.pdbx_seq_one_letter_code
_entity_poly.pdbx_strand_id
1 'polypeptide(L)'
;MENDAEFFKKWPTLGKAMESGVESHDGREAQLLAYILSHSPTNPLDVLSTIDEFSLREDFLISVGPNKADILRDLVMREKPKMLLELGGYLGYSAVLFADAMVKVHGGDTGLKIYSLELDPAFAAIARQIAQIAGLDHIIEVVEGTAASSITNLIEENKITSVDFLFLDHVEDLYEQDFKVVEASGGLKRGAVVVADNVVRPGAPEYREFIRGDIKKDQGWASWGVRGLIWPGDFEVSLIL
;
A
#
# COMPACT_ATOMS: atom_id res chain seq x y z
N MET A 1 -13.72 21.73 12.06
CA MET A 1 -12.30 21.97 11.71
C MET A 1 -11.59 22.11 13.03
N GLU A 2 -10.79 21.11 13.39
CA GLU A 2 -9.82 21.23 14.49
C GLU A 2 -8.93 22.44 14.20
N ASN A 3 -8.53 23.19 15.23
CA ASN A 3 -7.61 24.31 15.08
C ASN A 3 -6.24 23.75 14.62
N ASP A 4 -5.66 24.26 13.54
CA ASP A 4 -4.39 23.77 12.97
C ASP A 4 -3.28 23.66 14.03
N ALA A 5 -3.28 24.55 15.02
CA ALA A 5 -2.33 24.51 16.14
C ALA A 5 -2.50 23.29 17.08
N GLU A 6 -3.73 22.85 17.31
CA GLU A 6 -4.02 21.65 18.11
C GLU A 6 -3.74 20.37 17.30
N PHE A 7 -3.96 20.44 15.99
CA PHE A 7 -3.67 19.38 15.05
C PHE A 7 -2.15 19.07 14.96
N PHE A 8 -1.30 20.08 14.77
CA PHE A 8 0.15 19.89 14.73
C PHE A 8 0.77 19.55 16.08
N LYS A 9 0.10 19.91 17.18
CA LYS A 9 0.50 19.42 18.51
C LYS A 9 0.31 17.91 18.65
N LYS A 10 -0.71 17.35 17.98
CA LYS A 10 -0.97 15.91 17.95
C LYS A 10 -0.06 15.18 16.95
N TRP A 11 0.31 15.82 15.85
CA TRP A 11 1.14 15.26 14.78
C TRP A 11 2.32 16.17 14.43
N PRO A 12 3.33 16.28 15.31
CA PRO A 12 4.42 17.25 15.14
C PRO A 12 5.32 16.92 13.94
N THR A 13 5.56 15.64 13.66
CA THR A 13 6.35 15.19 12.50
C THR A 13 5.68 15.53 11.18
N LEU A 14 4.35 15.45 11.12
CA LEU A 14 3.56 15.88 9.96
C LEU A 14 3.65 17.40 9.74
N GLY A 15 3.60 18.18 10.81
CA GLY A 15 3.82 19.64 10.72
C GLY A 15 5.19 19.98 10.13
N LYS A 16 6.24 19.29 10.56
CA LYS A 16 7.60 19.45 10.00
C LYS A 16 7.65 19.09 8.51
N ALA A 17 7.02 17.98 8.10
CA ALA A 17 6.96 17.59 6.70
C ALA A 17 6.25 18.65 5.85
N MET A 18 5.12 19.17 6.33
CA MET A 18 4.38 20.26 5.69
C MET A 18 5.19 21.54 5.51
N GLU A 19 5.90 21.96 6.55
CA GLU A 19 6.71 23.17 6.51
C GLU A 19 7.89 23.03 5.54
N SER A 20 8.50 21.85 5.47
CA SER A 20 9.64 21.58 4.60
C SER A 20 9.27 21.28 3.14
N GLY A 21 8.07 20.73 2.90
CA GLY A 21 7.67 20.17 1.60
C GLY A 21 8.43 18.90 1.21
N VAL A 22 9.19 18.30 2.12
CA VAL A 22 9.99 17.09 1.89
C VAL A 22 9.34 15.92 2.61
N GLU A 23 8.99 14.88 1.85
CA GLU A 23 8.24 13.72 2.36
C GLU A 23 8.98 12.39 2.19
N SER A 24 10.09 12.37 1.44
CA SER A 24 10.97 11.22 1.24
C SER A 24 12.36 11.64 0.74
N HIS A 25 13.30 10.71 0.66
CA HIS A 25 14.66 10.88 0.11
C HIS A 25 15.57 11.86 0.89
N ASP A 26 15.27 12.13 2.16
CA ASP A 26 16.09 12.96 3.05
C ASP A 26 16.87 12.13 4.09
N GLY A 27 16.83 10.81 3.96
CA GLY A 27 17.51 9.87 4.83
C GLY A 27 16.63 9.32 5.96
N ARG A 28 15.37 9.76 6.08
CA ARG A 28 14.41 9.19 7.06
C ARG A 28 14.20 7.70 6.86
N GLU A 29 14.30 7.20 5.63
CA GLU A 29 14.10 5.79 5.32
C GLU A 29 15.19 4.90 5.93
N ALA A 30 16.45 5.35 5.83
CA ALA A 30 17.57 4.69 6.49
C ALA A 30 17.50 4.81 8.01
N GLN A 31 17.02 5.95 8.52
CA GLN A 31 16.78 6.15 9.95
C GLN A 31 15.69 5.23 10.48
N LEU A 32 14.60 5.02 9.74
CA LEU A 32 13.55 4.06 10.09
C LEU A 32 14.13 2.65 10.22
N LEU A 33 14.92 2.20 9.24
CA LEU A 33 15.54 0.87 9.32
C LEU A 33 16.45 0.74 10.55
N ALA A 34 17.27 1.74 10.84
CA ALA A 34 18.10 1.76 12.04
C ALA A 34 17.26 1.73 13.33
N TYR A 35 16.14 2.47 13.34
CA TYR A 35 15.19 2.49 14.44
C TYR A 35 14.58 1.10 14.68
N ILE A 36 14.08 0.44 13.64
CA ILE A 36 13.54 -0.93 13.70
C ILE A 36 14.59 -1.90 14.26
N LEU A 37 15.82 -1.86 13.74
CA LEU A 37 16.90 -2.73 14.20
C LEU A 37 17.22 -2.52 15.69
N SER A 38 17.19 -1.27 16.18
CA SER A 38 17.44 -0.97 17.60
C SER A 38 16.32 -1.42 18.53
N HIS A 39 15.08 -1.54 18.05
CA HIS A 39 13.93 -2.01 18.83
C HIS A 39 13.74 -3.52 18.77
N SER A 40 14.32 -4.18 17.75
CA SER A 40 14.31 -5.64 17.58
C SER A 40 12.90 -6.25 17.66
N PRO A 41 11.95 -5.80 16.81
CA PRO A 41 10.60 -6.34 16.81
C PRO A 41 10.58 -7.83 16.46
N THR A 42 9.60 -8.54 17.01
CA THR A 42 9.59 -10.01 17.02
C THR A 42 8.54 -10.66 16.12
N ASN A 43 7.60 -9.86 15.59
CA ASN A 43 6.49 -10.34 14.77
C ASN A 43 5.94 -9.20 13.88
N PRO A 44 5.08 -9.49 12.89
CA PRO A 44 4.58 -8.47 11.96
C PRO A 44 3.88 -7.28 12.62
N LEU A 45 3.07 -7.50 13.66
CA LEU A 45 2.37 -6.41 14.36
C LEU A 45 3.34 -5.50 15.12
N ASP A 46 4.39 -6.08 15.68
CA ASP A 46 5.47 -5.37 16.38
C ASP A 46 6.28 -4.50 15.39
N VAL A 47 6.56 -5.03 14.19
CA VAL A 47 7.18 -4.26 13.09
C VAL A 47 6.31 -3.06 12.70
N LEU A 48 5.01 -3.27 12.44
CA LEU A 48 4.09 -2.18 12.07
C LEU A 48 4.00 -1.11 13.18
N SER A 49 3.88 -1.55 14.43
CA SER A 49 3.81 -0.65 15.59
C SER A 49 5.10 0.17 15.75
N THR A 50 6.25 -0.44 15.48
CA THR A 50 7.56 0.25 15.49
C THR A 50 7.65 1.30 14.39
N ILE A 51 7.13 1.02 13.19
CA ILE A 51 7.06 1.99 12.08
C ILE A 51 6.13 3.15 12.44
N ASP A 52 4.96 2.85 13.02
CA ASP A 52 4.00 3.86 13.44
C ASP A 52 4.58 4.76 14.56
N GLU A 53 5.34 4.18 15.51
CA GLU A 53 6.03 4.93 16.55
C GLU A 53 7.09 5.88 15.98
N PHE A 54 7.91 5.39 15.04
CA PHE A 54 8.88 6.23 14.34
C PHE A 54 8.19 7.39 13.61
N SER A 55 7.11 7.10 12.85
CA SER A 55 6.36 8.10 12.10
C SER A 55 5.79 9.21 13.00
N LEU A 56 5.35 8.82 14.21
CA LEU A 56 4.79 9.73 15.19
C LEU A 56 5.84 10.57 15.93
N ARG A 57 7.00 9.99 16.25
CA ARG A 57 7.97 10.57 17.20
C ARG A 57 9.22 11.14 16.58
N GLU A 58 9.70 10.54 15.49
CA GLU A 58 11.00 10.86 14.90
C GLU A 58 10.81 11.66 13.60
N ASP A 59 10.23 11.05 12.57
CA ASP A 59 10.01 11.69 11.27
C ASP A 59 8.81 11.09 10.54
N PHE A 60 8.04 11.95 9.88
CA PHE A 60 6.82 11.56 9.18
C PHE A 60 7.12 10.61 8.03
N LEU A 61 6.33 9.55 7.91
CA LEU A 61 6.37 8.62 6.79
C LEU A 61 5.09 8.73 5.96
N ILE A 62 5.24 8.71 4.64
CA ILE A 62 4.12 8.63 3.67
C ILE A 62 3.46 7.25 3.61
N SER A 63 3.76 6.37 4.57
CA SER A 63 3.12 5.06 4.68
C SER A 63 1.63 5.19 4.96
N VAL A 64 0.91 4.11 4.68
CA VAL A 64 -0.52 3.96 4.97
C VAL A 64 -0.92 4.46 6.38
N GLY A 65 -0.14 4.08 7.39
CA GLY A 65 -0.37 4.47 8.78
C GLY A 65 -1.57 3.77 9.44
N PRO A 66 -1.73 3.94 10.76
CA PRO A 66 -2.55 3.06 11.58
C PRO A 66 -4.06 3.21 11.34
N ASN A 67 -4.55 4.41 11.01
CA ASN A 67 -5.98 4.64 10.80
C ASN A 67 -6.51 3.87 9.57
N LYS A 68 -5.71 3.86 8.50
CA LYS A 68 -6.03 3.09 7.28
C LYS A 68 -5.79 1.61 7.45
N ALA A 69 -4.78 1.25 8.25
CA ALA A 69 -4.37 -0.14 8.42
C ALA A 69 -5.54 -1.04 8.84
N ASP A 70 -6.43 -0.55 9.70
CA ASP A 70 -7.63 -1.30 10.11
C ASP A 70 -8.62 -1.54 8.96
N ILE A 71 -8.86 -0.52 8.12
CA ILE A 71 -9.75 -0.65 6.95
C ILE A 71 -9.20 -1.68 5.96
N LEU A 72 -7.91 -1.59 5.67
CA LEU A 72 -7.21 -2.51 4.76
C LEU A 72 -7.19 -3.94 5.33
N ARG A 73 -6.94 -4.08 6.63
CA ARG A 73 -6.98 -5.37 7.31
C ARG A 73 -8.37 -5.99 7.24
N ASP A 74 -9.42 -5.25 7.58
CA ASP A 74 -10.80 -5.73 7.51
C ASP A 74 -11.19 -6.17 6.09
N LEU A 75 -10.70 -5.44 5.09
CA LEU A 75 -10.90 -5.79 3.69
C LEU A 75 -10.23 -7.12 3.33
N VAL A 76 -8.96 -7.33 3.71
CA VAL A 76 -8.28 -8.62 3.52
C VAL A 76 -8.99 -9.75 4.26
N MET A 77 -9.44 -9.50 5.50
CA MET A 77 -10.18 -10.49 6.29
C MET A 77 -11.51 -10.90 5.65
N ARG A 78 -12.17 -9.97 4.94
CA ARG A 78 -13.43 -10.20 4.23
C ARG A 78 -13.23 -10.93 2.91
N GLU A 79 -12.28 -10.45 2.10
CA GLU A 79 -12.09 -10.88 0.71
C GLU A 79 -11.18 -12.10 0.58
N LYS A 80 -10.35 -12.36 1.60
CA LYS A 80 -9.46 -13.53 1.71
C LYS A 80 -8.58 -13.75 0.47
N PRO A 81 -7.88 -12.71 -0.04
CA PRO A 81 -7.04 -12.87 -1.22
C PRO A 81 -5.90 -13.86 -0.95
N LYS A 82 -5.43 -14.52 -2.01
CA LYS A 82 -4.23 -15.37 -1.97
C LYS A 82 -3.09 -14.78 -2.78
N MET A 83 -3.41 -14.07 -3.86
CA MET A 83 -2.44 -13.33 -4.66
C MET A 83 -2.76 -11.84 -4.63
N LEU A 84 -1.87 -11.05 -4.03
CA LEU A 84 -1.97 -9.59 -3.95
C LEU A 84 -0.86 -8.93 -4.77
N LEU A 85 -1.22 -7.93 -5.55
CA LEU A 85 -0.31 -7.06 -6.28
C LEU A 85 -0.40 -5.65 -5.69
N GLU A 86 0.72 -5.08 -5.27
CA GLU A 86 0.85 -3.74 -4.74
C GLU A 86 1.71 -2.89 -5.68
N LEU A 87 1.20 -1.72 -6.07
CA LEU A 87 1.90 -0.73 -6.89
C LEU A 87 2.26 0.46 -5.99
N GLY A 88 3.53 0.53 -5.59
CA GLY A 88 4.04 1.48 -4.59
C GLY A 88 4.30 0.78 -3.26
N GLY A 89 5.52 0.25 -3.08
CA GLY A 89 5.90 -0.47 -1.87
C GLY A 89 6.47 0.43 -0.76
N TYR A 90 7.08 1.55 -1.13
CA TYR A 90 7.89 2.41 -0.26
C TYR A 90 8.81 1.57 0.63
N LEU A 91 8.56 1.52 1.94
CA LEU A 91 9.35 0.76 2.91
C LEU A 91 8.68 -0.55 3.37
N GLY A 92 7.59 -0.95 2.72
CA GLY A 92 6.94 -2.26 2.93
C GLY A 92 5.92 -2.33 4.07
N TYR A 93 5.46 -1.20 4.61
CA TYR A 93 4.44 -1.17 5.67
C TYR A 93 3.16 -1.91 5.25
N SER A 94 2.58 -1.53 4.11
CA SER A 94 1.36 -2.13 3.56
C SER A 94 1.57 -3.60 3.17
N ALA A 95 2.71 -3.95 2.57
CA ALA A 95 3.05 -5.34 2.27
C ALA A 95 3.07 -6.23 3.54
N VAL A 96 3.69 -5.76 4.64
CA VAL A 96 3.70 -6.47 5.94
C VAL A 96 2.28 -6.57 6.51
N LEU A 97 1.52 -5.48 6.48
CA LEU A 97 0.11 -5.45 6.92
C LEU A 97 -0.73 -6.49 6.19
N PHE A 98 -0.65 -6.51 4.86
CA PHE A 98 -1.42 -7.43 4.03
C PHE A 98 -1.01 -8.88 4.25
N ALA A 99 0.30 -9.17 4.28
CA ALA A 99 0.78 -10.53 4.47
C ALA A 99 0.37 -11.10 5.85
N ASP A 100 0.49 -10.32 6.92
CA ASP A 100 0.00 -10.71 8.26
C ASP A 100 -1.51 -10.98 8.26
N ALA A 101 -2.31 -10.11 7.64
CA ALA A 101 -3.76 -10.29 7.53
C ALA A 101 -4.14 -11.53 6.70
N MET A 102 -3.43 -11.77 5.59
CA MET A 102 -3.64 -12.94 4.74
C MET A 102 -3.31 -14.24 5.49
N VAL A 103 -2.18 -14.29 6.21
CA VAL A 103 -1.81 -15.47 7.03
C VAL A 103 -2.89 -15.75 8.08
N LYS A 104 -3.38 -14.71 8.76
CA LYS A 104 -4.44 -14.84 9.78
C LYS A 104 -5.75 -15.34 9.20
N VAL A 105 -6.20 -14.81 8.06
CA VAL A 105 -7.51 -15.17 7.49
C VAL A 105 -7.53 -16.58 6.87
N HIS A 106 -6.38 -17.06 6.37
CA HIS A 106 -6.23 -18.41 5.83
C HIS A 106 -5.77 -19.44 6.87
N GLY A 107 -5.29 -19.00 8.04
CA GLY A 107 -4.78 -19.87 9.09
C GLY A 107 -3.41 -20.49 8.77
N GLY A 108 -2.64 -19.89 7.85
CA GLY A 108 -1.35 -20.37 7.36
C GLY A 108 -0.86 -19.59 6.14
N ASP A 109 0.35 -19.90 5.67
CA ASP A 109 1.06 -19.20 4.58
C ASP A 109 0.92 -19.87 3.20
N THR A 110 0.25 -21.03 3.13
CA THR A 110 0.28 -21.87 1.94
C THR A 110 -0.46 -21.25 0.76
N GLY A 111 0.30 -21.00 -0.31
CA GLY A 111 -0.21 -20.43 -1.56
C GLY A 111 -0.52 -18.94 -1.47
N LEU A 112 -0.03 -18.26 -0.42
CA LEU A 112 -0.10 -16.82 -0.30
C LEU A 112 1.09 -16.18 -1.00
N LYS A 113 0.83 -15.11 -1.74
CA LYS A 113 1.88 -14.34 -2.40
C LYS A 113 1.51 -12.87 -2.50
N ILE A 114 2.47 -12.01 -2.19
CA ILE A 114 2.40 -10.57 -2.43
C ILE A 114 3.54 -10.19 -3.37
N TYR A 115 3.21 -9.49 -4.45
CA TYR A 115 4.18 -8.78 -5.28
C TYR A 115 4.07 -7.30 -4.97
N SER A 116 5.10 -6.71 -4.37
CA SER A 116 5.18 -5.29 -4.02
C SER A 116 6.15 -4.60 -4.98
N LEU A 117 5.63 -3.71 -5.82
CA LEU A 117 6.41 -3.05 -6.86
C LEU A 117 6.92 -1.70 -6.34
N GLU A 118 8.23 -1.52 -6.34
CA GLU A 118 8.90 -0.32 -5.85
C GLU A 118 9.91 0.20 -6.87
N LEU A 119 9.83 1.50 -7.17
CA LEU A 119 10.67 2.13 -8.19
C LEU A 119 12.07 2.43 -7.65
N ASP A 120 12.17 2.92 -6.42
CA ASP A 120 13.44 3.32 -5.83
C ASP A 120 14.19 2.09 -5.28
N PRO A 121 15.43 1.82 -5.75
CA PRO A 121 16.18 0.64 -5.33
C PRO A 121 16.56 0.65 -3.84
N ALA A 122 16.79 1.83 -3.24
CA ALA A 122 17.08 1.94 -1.82
C ALA A 122 15.85 1.63 -0.98
N PHE A 123 14.67 2.11 -1.39
CA PHE A 123 13.41 1.80 -0.72
C PHE A 123 13.07 0.32 -0.86
N ALA A 124 13.22 -0.25 -2.06
CA ALA A 124 13.04 -1.68 -2.30
C ALA A 124 13.98 -2.54 -1.42
N ALA A 125 15.24 -2.12 -1.25
CA ALA A 125 16.19 -2.82 -0.37
C ALA A 125 15.80 -2.73 1.12
N ILE A 126 15.25 -1.60 1.56
CA ILE A 126 14.73 -1.45 2.94
C ILE A 126 13.47 -2.29 3.13
N ALA A 127 12.53 -2.26 2.18
CA ALA A 127 11.30 -3.06 2.23
C ALA A 127 11.60 -4.56 2.32
N ARG A 128 12.59 -5.06 1.57
CA ARG A 128 13.06 -6.47 1.68
C ARG A 128 13.58 -6.79 3.08
N GLN A 129 14.37 -5.91 3.69
CA GLN A 129 14.87 -6.11 5.04
C GLN A 129 13.74 -6.08 6.08
N ILE A 130 12.77 -5.17 5.93
CA ILE A 130 11.61 -5.10 6.83
C ILE A 130 10.75 -6.36 6.69
N ALA A 131 10.53 -6.87 5.49
CA ALA A 131 9.84 -8.14 5.26
C ALA A 131 10.56 -9.33 5.93
N GLN A 132 11.90 -9.36 5.87
CA GLN A 132 12.71 -10.37 6.57
C GLN A 132 12.61 -10.26 8.09
N ILE A 133 12.69 -9.03 8.64
CA ILE A 133 12.53 -8.78 10.08
C ILE A 133 11.13 -9.20 10.55
N ALA A 134 10.10 -8.96 9.74
CA ALA A 134 8.74 -9.40 10.01
C ALA A 134 8.55 -10.93 9.87
N GLY A 135 9.51 -11.64 9.28
CA GLY A 135 9.42 -13.08 8.99
C GLY A 135 8.45 -13.42 7.87
N LEU A 136 8.21 -12.49 6.94
CA LEU A 136 7.20 -12.59 5.86
C LEU A 136 7.82 -12.55 4.44
N ASP A 137 9.14 -12.60 4.32
CA ASP A 137 9.89 -12.55 3.05
C ASP A 137 9.64 -13.74 2.11
N HIS A 138 9.10 -14.85 2.64
CA HIS A 138 8.64 -15.99 1.84
C HIS A 138 7.29 -15.72 1.15
N ILE A 139 6.48 -14.80 1.67
CA ILE A 139 5.19 -14.37 1.10
C ILE A 139 5.36 -13.10 0.27
N ILE A 140 6.18 -12.16 0.75
CA ILE A 140 6.39 -10.84 0.15
C ILE A 140 7.58 -10.87 -0.81
N GLU A 141 7.32 -10.65 -2.10
CA GLU A 141 8.35 -10.44 -3.11
C GLU A 141 8.36 -8.97 -3.54
N VAL A 142 9.41 -8.25 -3.13
CA VAL A 142 9.64 -6.86 -3.55
C VAL A 142 10.35 -6.86 -4.89
N VAL A 143 9.67 -6.33 -5.90
CA VAL A 143 10.18 -6.23 -7.28
C VAL A 143 10.58 -4.78 -7.54
N GLU A 144 11.84 -4.59 -7.91
CA GLU A 144 12.38 -3.28 -8.23
C GLU A 144 12.09 -2.93 -9.70
N GLY A 145 11.52 -1.76 -9.93
CA GLY A 145 11.25 -1.24 -11.26
C GLY A 145 9.96 -0.44 -11.35
N THR A 146 9.66 0.07 -12.55
CA THR A 146 8.37 0.73 -12.78
C THR A 146 7.23 -0.28 -12.67
N ALA A 147 6.06 0.16 -12.25
CA ALA A 147 4.87 -0.69 -12.17
C ALA A 147 4.60 -1.37 -13.53
N ALA A 148 4.49 -0.60 -14.62
CA ALA A 148 4.24 -1.14 -15.96
C ALA A 148 5.24 -2.22 -16.41
N SER A 149 6.55 -2.00 -16.24
CA SER A 149 7.57 -2.98 -16.65
C SER A 149 7.56 -4.23 -15.76
N SER A 150 7.42 -4.04 -14.45
CA SER A 150 7.38 -5.13 -13.49
C SER A 150 6.13 -6.00 -13.67
N ILE A 151 4.96 -5.40 -13.89
CA ILE A 151 3.72 -6.12 -14.22
C ILE A 151 3.95 -7.00 -15.46
N THR A 152 4.47 -6.41 -16.54
CA THR A 152 4.74 -7.12 -17.80
C THR A 152 5.65 -8.33 -17.56
N ASN A 153 6.77 -8.13 -16.86
CA ASN A 153 7.72 -9.21 -16.55
C ASN A 153 7.08 -10.31 -15.70
N LEU A 154 6.30 -9.96 -14.67
CA LEU A 154 5.62 -10.92 -13.81
C LEU A 154 4.59 -11.78 -14.58
N ILE A 155 3.94 -11.20 -15.60
CA ILE A 155 3.01 -11.94 -16.47
C ILE A 155 3.79 -12.88 -17.40
N GLU A 156 4.84 -12.39 -18.05
CA GLU A 156 5.68 -13.18 -18.97
C GLU A 156 6.34 -14.36 -18.24
N GLU A 157 6.74 -14.15 -16.98
CA GLU A 157 7.27 -15.19 -16.09
C GLU A 157 6.19 -16.13 -15.52
N ASN A 158 4.91 -15.92 -15.84
CA ASN A 158 3.75 -16.64 -15.27
C ASN A 158 3.67 -16.58 -13.73
N LYS A 159 4.24 -15.53 -13.13
CA LYS A 159 4.22 -15.28 -11.67
C LYS A 159 2.87 -14.73 -11.21
N ILE A 160 2.25 -13.87 -12.02
CA ILE A 160 0.88 -13.39 -11.79
C ILE A 160 -0.04 -13.87 -12.89
N THR A 161 -1.07 -14.64 -12.50
CA THR A 161 -2.09 -15.17 -13.42
C THR A 161 -3.51 -15.03 -12.86
N SER A 162 -3.65 -14.69 -11.58
CA SER A 162 -4.94 -14.57 -10.91
C SER A 162 -4.81 -13.69 -9.66
N VAL A 163 -4.51 -12.41 -9.86
CA VAL A 163 -4.51 -11.40 -8.81
C VAL A 163 -5.93 -11.28 -8.24
N ASP A 164 -6.08 -11.60 -6.96
CA ASP A 164 -7.32 -11.46 -6.20
C ASP A 164 -7.47 -10.04 -5.63
N PHE A 165 -6.35 -9.35 -5.42
CA PHE A 165 -6.31 -8.05 -4.79
C PHE A 165 -5.22 -7.16 -5.41
N LEU A 166 -5.60 -5.97 -5.86
CA LEU A 166 -4.68 -4.97 -6.39
C LEU A 166 -4.71 -3.75 -5.46
N PHE A 167 -3.56 -3.28 -5.01
CA PHE A 167 -3.42 -2.05 -4.23
C PHE A 167 -2.64 -1.01 -5.02
N LEU A 168 -3.22 0.18 -5.21
CA LEU A 168 -2.60 1.32 -5.88
C LEU A 168 -2.26 2.36 -4.80
N ASP A 169 -0.96 2.57 -4.53
CA ASP A 169 -0.45 3.53 -3.55
C ASP A 169 0.89 4.14 -4.01
N HIS A 170 1.02 4.35 -5.33
CA HIS A 170 2.16 5.03 -5.96
C HIS A 170 1.72 6.41 -6.46
N VAL A 171 2.42 6.94 -7.47
CA VAL A 171 2.08 8.20 -8.16
C VAL A 171 0.67 8.15 -8.76
N GLU A 172 -0.21 9.02 -8.29
CA GLU A 172 -1.64 9.03 -8.56
C GLU A 172 -1.97 9.17 -10.06
N ASP A 173 -1.19 9.97 -10.78
CA ASP A 173 -1.33 10.19 -12.23
C ASP A 173 -1.20 8.90 -13.06
N LEU A 174 -0.56 7.87 -12.49
CA LEU A 174 -0.32 6.59 -13.17
C LEU A 174 -1.40 5.54 -12.87
N TYR A 175 -2.32 5.79 -11.93
CA TYR A 175 -3.29 4.77 -11.48
C TYR A 175 -4.14 4.23 -12.61
N GLU A 176 -4.67 5.10 -13.48
CA GLU A 176 -5.47 4.67 -14.63
C GLU A 176 -4.64 3.87 -15.63
N GLN A 177 -3.43 4.33 -15.94
CA GLN A 177 -2.56 3.67 -16.90
C GLN A 177 -2.18 2.27 -16.40
N ASP A 178 -1.71 2.17 -15.17
CA ASP A 178 -1.21 0.92 -14.63
C ASP A 178 -2.34 -0.05 -14.30
N PHE A 179 -3.51 0.44 -13.87
CA PHE A 179 -4.73 -0.37 -13.83
C PHE A 179 -5.02 -1.02 -15.18
N LYS A 180 -4.98 -0.25 -16.28
CA LYS A 180 -5.25 -0.76 -17.62
C LYS A 180 -4.23 -1.82 -18.04
N VAL A 181 -2.98 -1.69 -17.63
CA VAL A 181 -1.95 -2.72 -17.88
C VAL A 181 -2.29 -4.02 -17.16
N VAL A 182 -2.63 -3.97 -15.86
CA VAL A 182 -3.02 -5.17 -15.11
C VAL A 182 -4.31 -5.78 -15.68
N GLU A 183 -5.30 -4.98 -16.03
CA GLU A 183 -6.56 -5.46 -16.62
C GLU A 183 -6.34 -6.10 -18.00
N ALA A 184 -5.62 -5.42 -18.90
CA ALA A 184 -5.37 -5.90 -20.26
C ALA A 184 -4.53 -7.18 -20.29
N SER A 185 -3.73 -7.42 -19.27
CA SER A 185 -2.97 -8.67 -19.14
C SER A 185 -3.82 -9.90 -18.82
N GLY A 186 -5.08 -9.71 -18.41
CA GLY A 186 -5.89 -10.79 -17.85
C GLY A 186 -5.43 -11.24 -16.45
N GLY A 187 -4.52 -10.50 -15.83
CA GLY A 187 -3.99 -10.79 -14.50
C GLY A 187 -5.01 -10.62 -13.38
N LEU A 188 -6.06 -9.82 -13.56
CA LEU A 188 -7.15 -9.67 -12.59
C LEU A 188 -8.15 -10.82 -12.68
N LYS A 189 -8.38 -11.49 -11.56
CA LYS A 189 -9.43 -12.49 -11.43
C LYS A 189 -10.82 -11.83 -11.45
N ARG A 190 -11.83 -12.55 -11.96
CA ARG A 190 -13.23 -12.14 -11.73
C ARG A 190 -13.54 -12.14 -10.23
N GLY A 191 -14.05 -11.02 -9.72
CA GLY A 191 -14.25 -10.80 -8.28
C GLY A 191 -13.01 -10.28 -7.56
N ALA A 192 -11.97 -9.86 -8.31
CA ALA A 192 -10.80 -9.21 -7.70
C ALA A 192 -11.16 -7.85 -7.10
N VAL A 193 -10.39 -7.46 -6.09
CA VAL A 193 -10.58 -6.25 -5.30
C VAL A 193 -9.41 -5.30 -5.57
N VAL A 194 -9.64 -4.23 -6.32
CA VAL A 194 -8.72 -3.11 -6.59
C VAL A 194 -8.87 -1.92 -5.61
N VAL A 195 -8.04 -1.82 -4.58
CA VAL A 195 -8.00 -0.65 -3.68
C VAL A 195 -7.10 0.42 -4.26
N ALA A 196 -7.55 1.67 -4.29
CA ALA A 196 -6.73 2.83 -4.63
C ALA A 196 -6.67 3.80 -3.45
N ASP A 197 -5.45 4.12 -3.02
CA ASP A 197 -5.18 5.07 -1.96
C ASP A 197 -5.20 6.52 -2.49
N ASN A 198 -5.26 7.53 -1.62
CA ASN A 198 -5.00 8.93 -1.99
C ASN A 198 -5.86 9.58 -3.10
N VAL A 199 -6.93 8.91 -3.56
CA VAL A 199 -7.71 9.36 -4.73
C VAL A 199 -8.47 10.68 -4.55
N VAL A 200 -8.61 11.17 -3.30
CA VAL A 200 -9.22 12.48 -2.98
C VAL A 200 -8.17 13.53 -2.66
N ARG A 201 -7.11 13.16 -1.92
CA ARG A 201 -5.97 14.01 -1.56
C ARG A 201 -4.72 13.14 -1.46
N PRO A 202 -3.62 13.48 -2.15
CA PRO A 202 -3.45 14.58 -3.11
C PRO A 202 -4.42 14.55 -4.32
N GLY A 203 -4.92 13.36 -4.69
CA GLY A 203 -6.05 13.19 -5.61
C GLY A 203 -5.70 12.46 -6.91
N ALA A 204 -6.59 11.60 -7.37
CA ALA A 204 -6.48 10.86 -8.64
C ALA A 204 -7.76 11.05 -9.47
N PRO A 205 -8.04 12.27 -9.98
CA PRO A 205 -9.32 12.58 -10.61
C PRO A 205 -9.56 11.80 -11.91
N GLU A 206 -8.53 11.59 -12.73
CA GLU A 206 -8.59 10.81 -13.97
C GLU A 206 -8.96 9.36 -13.65
N TYR A 207 -8.27 8.74 -12.69
CA TYR A 207 -8.60 7.39 -12.23
C TYR A 207 -10.03 7.28 -11.69
N ARG A 208 -10.49 8.27 -10.92
CA ARG A 208 -11.86 8.29 -10.38
C ARG A 208 -12.91 8.42 -11.47
N GLU A 209 -12.69 9.28 -12.46
CA GLU A 209 -13.58 9.41 -13.61
C GLU A 209 -13.62 8.12 -14.42
N PHE A 210 -12.45 7.54 -14.69
CA PHE A 210 -12.30 6.28 -15.39
C PHE A 210 -13.04 5.12 -14.71
N ILE A 211 -12.79 4.87 -13.42
CA ILE A 211 -13.36 3.70 -12.72
C ILE A 211 -14.87 3.84 -12.46
N ARG A 212 -15.38 5.08 -12.43
CA ARG A 212 -16.82 5.39 -12.27
C ARG A 212 -17.55 5.62 -13.59
N GLY A 213 -16.82 5.58 -14.71
CA GLY A 213 -17.36 5.73 -16.04
C GLY A 213 -18.26 4.57 -16.45
N ASP A 214 -19.18 4.82 -17.40
CA ASP A 214 -20.19 3.83 -17.80
C ASP A 214 -19.56 2.59 -18.45
N ILE A 215 -18.42 2.74 -19.14
CA ILE A 215 -17.67 1.61 -19.69
C ILE A 215 -17.30 0.61 -18.58
N LYS A 216 -16.87 1.09 -17.41
CA LYS A 216 -16.48 0.21 -16.30
C LYS A 216 -17.70 -0.44 -15.65
N LYS A 217 -18.79 0.29 -15.48
CA LYS A 217 -20.06 -0.27 -14.99
C LYS A 217 -20.59 -1.35 -15.92
N ASP A 218 -20.55 -1.12 -17.23
CA ASP A 218 -20.99 -2.08 -18.25
C ASP A 218 -20.11 -3.34 -18.26
N GLN A 219 -18.84 -3.21 -17.87
CA GLN A 219 -17.92 -4.33 -17.64
C GLN A 219 -18.15 -5.05 -16.30
N GLY A 220 -19.07 -4.56 -15.46
CA GLY A 220 -19.46 -5.15 -14.18
C GLY A 220 -18.73 -4.58 -12.96
N TRP A 221 -17.95 -3.50 -13.11
CA TRP A 221 -17.29 -2.86 -11.98
C TRP A 221 -18.28 -2.05 -11.14
N ALA A 222 -18.24 -2.23 -9.82
CA ALA A 222 -18.85 -1.38 -8.82
C ALA A 222 -17.77 -0.59 -8.05
N SER A 223 -18.04 0.69 -7.79
CA SER A 223 -17.11 1.59 -7.08
C SER A 223 -17.87 2.43 -6.04
N TRP A 224 -17.30 2.60 -4.85
CA TRP A 224 -17.83 3.45 -3.76
C TRP A 224 -16.69 3.94 -2.89
N GLY A 225 -16.84 5.14 -2.30
CA GLY A 225 -15.93 5.74 -1.32
C GLY A 225 -16.08 5.21 0.12
N VAL A 226 -14.97 4.93 0.80
CA VAL A 226 -14.82 4.82 2.26
C VAL A 226 -13.89 5.94 2.69
N ARG A 227 -14.12 6.54 3.87
CA ARG A 227 -13.25 7.55 4.49
C ARG A 227 -12.19 6.88 5.37
N GLY A 228 -10.93 7.28 5.24
CA GLY A 228 -9.79 6.95 6.10
C GLY A 228 -9.02 8.25 6.39
N LEU A 229 -7.90 8.17 7.11
CA LEU A 229 -7.12 9.36 7.48
C LEU A 229 -5.62 9.05 7.30
N ILE A 230 -4.97 9.63 6.29
CA ILE A 230 -3.49 9.74 6.24
C ILE A 230 -3.12 11.08 6.86
N TRP A 231 -3.79 12.11 6.33
CA TRP A 231 -4.00 13.42 6.90
C TRP A 231 -5.36 13.42 7.62
N PRO A 232 -5.66 14.35 8.54
CA PRO A 232 -7.05 14.67 8.90
C PRO A 232 -7.81 15.12 7.64
N GLY A 233 -8.42 14.19 6.93
CA GLY A 233 -9.03 14.43 5.63
C GLY A 233 -9.35 13.13 4.89
N ASP A 234 -10.53 13.11 4.28
CA ASP A 234 -11.28 11.95 3.82
C ASP A 234 -10.61 11.10 2.71
N PHE A 235 -10.89 9.80 2.72
CA PHE A 235 -10.68 8.89 1.58
C PHE A 235 -11.92 8.82 0.69
N GLU A 236 -11.70 8.27 -0.51
CA GLU A 236 -12.69 7.48 -1.20
C GLU A 236 -12.11 6.09 -1.58
N VAL A 237 -12.53 5.05 -0.85
CA VAL A 237 -12.97 3.75 -1.40
C VAL A 237 -13.17 3.68 -2.94
N SER A 238 -12.93 2.59 -3.67
CA SER A 238 -13.62 2.35 -4.96
C SER A 238 -13.74 0.85 -5.29
N LEU A 239 -14.65 0.04 -4.68
CA LEU A 239 -14.41 -1.43 -4.73
C LEU A 239 -15.50 -2.54 -4.63
N ILE A 240 -16.17 -3.00 -5.69
CA ILE A 240 -16.60 -4.43 -5.84
C ILE A 240 -16.61 -4.82 -7.32
N LEU A 241 -16.26 -6.06 -7.64
CA LEU A 241 -16.74 -6.81 -8.82
C LEU A 241 -17.85 -7.78 -8.37
#